data_AF-A0A534UKB8-F1
#
_entry.id   AF-A0A534UKB8-F1
#
_cell.length_a   1.000
_cell.length_b   1.000
_cell.length_c   1.000
_cell.angle_alpha   90.00
_cell.angle_beta   90.00
_cell.angle_gamma   90.00
#
_symmetry.space_group_name_H-M   'P 1'
#
loop_
_entity.id
_entity.type
_entity.pdbx_description
1 polymer ?
#
loop_
_entity_poly.entity_id
_entity_poly.type
_entity_poly.pdbx_seq_one_letter_code
_entity_poly.pdbx_strand_id
1 'polypeptide(L)'
;MKTVYFIAALSLTILLGACATIRGAGDVDQGRQALLEGNYQRALGLFQDADQIDPTYVYGTELRGGVLSYLGRTQYLTGNYTQARQTLEKALSQHKSDNVARLYLGLTLYRLGDQKAGLTNIQRGMQGISDWLEYINTNFRFEFGKDWDTSGTIRGSIKSDLAMISSSQINWPGLVADGERLGMGIEQEEEYFRDERSRR
;
A
#
# COMPACT_ATOMS: atom_id res chain seq x y z
N MET A 1 -19.60 9.67 -45.80
CA MET A 1 -20.22 10.18 -44.55
C MET A 1 -20.11 9.21 -43.38
N LYS A 2 -20.23 7.87 -43.54
CA LYS A 2 -20.12 6.91 -42.41
C LYS A 2 -18.74 6.84 -41.73
N THR A 3 -17.65 7.09 -42.47
CA THR A 3 -16.27 7.01 -41.96
C THR A 3 -15.89 8.15 -41.00
N VAL A 4 -16.47 9.34 -41.18
CA VAL A 4 -16.20 10.51 -40.31
C VAL A 4 -16.88 10.34 -38.95
N TYR A 5 -18.09 9.76 -38.90
CA TYR A 5 -18.74 9.40 -37.63
C TYR A 5 -17.99 8.31 -36.87
N PHE A 6 -17.36 7.37 -37.58
CA PHE A 6 -16.54 6.32 -36.97
C PHE A 6 -15.27 6.87 -36.32
N ILE A 7 -14.58 7.81 -36.98
CA ILE A 7 -13.39 8.46 -36.43
C ILE A 7 -13.76 9.41 -35.27
N ALA A 8 -14.86 10.15 -35.38
CA ALA A 8 -15.34 11.02 -34.30
C ALA A 8 -15.79 10.22 -33.05
N ALA A 9 -16.46 9.07 -33.23
CA ALA A 9 -16.83 8.18 -32.14
C ALA A 9 -15.60 7.52 -31.50
N LEU A 10 -14.59 7.10 -32.29
CA LEU A 10 -13.33 6.56 -31.78
C LEU A 10 -12.52 7.62 -31.00
N SER A 11 -12.54 8.87 -31.45
CA SER A 11 -11.83 9.98 -30.79
C SER A 11 -12.50 10.34 -29.46
N LEU A 12 -13.83 10.31 -29.40
CA LEU A 12 -14.60 10.63 -28.21
C LEU A 12 -14.47 9.56 -27.11
N THR A 13 -14.39 8.27 -27.47
CA THR A 13 -14.16 7.19 -26.50
C THR A 13 -12.75 7.22 -25.91
N ILE A 14 -11.73 7.56 -26.70
CA ILE A 14 -10.35 7.72 -26.24
C ILE A 14 -10.23 8.91 -25.25
N LEU A 15 -10.88 10.03 -25.55
CA LEU A 15 -10.88 11.21 -24.66
C LEU A 15 -11.59 10.95 -23.33
N LEU A 16 -12.73 10.22 -23.34
CA LEU A 16 -13.45 9.87 -22.11
C LEU A 16 -12.67 8.87 -21.24
N GLY A 17 -11.99 7.89 -21.85
CA GLY A 17 -11.11 6.97 -21.13
C GLY A 17 -9.92 7.67 -20.47
N ALA A 18 -9.31 8.64 -21.17
CA ALA A 18 -8.20 9.43 -20.64
C ALA A 18 -8.59 10.33 -19.45
N CYS A 19 -9.81 10.91 -19.45
CA CYS A 19 -10.27 11.68 -18.30
C CYS A 19 -10.58 10.80 -17.07
N ALA A 20 -11.07 9.58 -17.27
CA ALA A 20 -11.33 8.64 -16.19
C ALA A 20 -10.02 8.19 -15.51
N THR A 21 -9.00 7.80 -16.28
CA THR A 21 -7.71 7.39 -15.72
C THR A 21 -7.01 8.50 -14.93
N ILE A 22 -7.08 9.75 -15.41
CA ILE A 22 -6.53 10.91 -14.69
C ILE A 22 -7.27 11.12 -13.36
N ARG A 23 -8.60 10.96 -13.33
CA ARG A 23 -9.38 11.09 -12.09
C ARG A 23 -9.03 9.99 -11.09
N GLY A 24 -8.96 8.74 -11.51
CA GLY A 24 -8.62 7.62 -10.63
C GLY A 24 -7.22 7.76 -9.99
N ALA A 25 -6.23 8.19 -10.77
CA ALA A 25 -4.90 8.50 -10.24
C ALA A 25 -4.93 9.65 -9.21
N GLY A 26 -5.68 10.72 -9.51
CA GLY A 26 -5.84 11.86 -8.61
C GLY A 26 -6.57 11.52 -7.30
N ASP A 27 -7.52 10.59 -7.33
CA ASP A 27 -8.21 10.11 -6.13
C ASP A 27 -7.27 9.27 -5.25
N VAL A 28 -6.39 8.46 -5.85
CA VAL A 28 -5.35 7.75 -5.09
C VAL A 28 -4.37 8.72 -4.43
N ASP A 29 -3.86 9.70 -5.17
CA ASP A 29 -2.94 10.71 -4.60
C ASP A 29 -3.58 11.42 -3.41
N GLN A 30 -4.82 11.91 -3.55
CA GLN A 30 -5.54 12.55 -2.45
C GLN A 30 -5.84 11.59 -1.30
N GLY A 31 -6.16 10.33 -1.60
CA GLY A 31 -6.42 9.30 -0.59
C GLY A 31 -5.18 9.02 0.25
N ARG A 32 -4.00 8.99 -0.37
CA ARG A 32 -2.71 8.84 0.33
C ARG A 32 -2.41 10.03 1.24
N GLN A 33 -2.65 11.27 0.78
CA GLN A 33 -2.49 12.44 1.64
C GLN A 33 -3.44 12.38 2.84
N ALA A 34 -4.72 12.02 2.61
CA ALA A 34 -5.67 11.84 3.69
C ALA A 34 -5.26 10.72 4.68
N LEU A 35 -4.61 9.65 4.21
CA LEU A 35 -4.03 8.62 5.08
C LEU A 35 -2.92 9.20 5.98
N LEU A 36 -1.97 9.93 5.40
CA LEU A 36 -0.85 10.54 6.13
C LEU A 36 -1.33 11.59 7.15
N GLU A 37 -2.39 12.32 6.83
CA GLU A 37 -3.06 13.26 7.73
C GLU A 37 -3.89 12.59 8.85
N GLY A 38 -4.05 11.26 8.80
CA GLY A 38 -4.91 10.52 9.74
C GLY A 38 -6.41 10.65 9.46
N ASN A 39 -6.81 11.24 8.34
CA ASN A 39 -8.21 11.37 7.93
C ASN A 39 -8.69 10.09 7.21
N TYR A 40 -8.75 8.99 7.94
CA TYR A 40 -9.02 7.65 7.39
C TYR A 40 -10.40 7.53 6.73
N GLN A 41 -11.40 8.28 7.19
CA GLN A 41 -12.73 8.28 6.57
C GLN A 41 -12.71 8.94 5.18
N ARG A 42 -11.99 10.07 5.04
CA ARG A 42 -11.80 10.70 3.73
C ARG A 42 -10.99 9.80 2.80
N ALA A 43 -9.90 9.24 3.30
CA ALA A 43 -9.09 8.29 2.53
C ALA A 43 -9.92 7.11 2.03
N LEU A 44 -10.83 6.57 2.86
CA LEU A 44 -11.69 5.46 2.51
C LEU A 44 -12.57 5.79 1.29
N GLY A 45 -13.22 6.96 1.31
CA GLY A 45 -14.05 7.41 0.19
C GLY A 45 -13.24 7.58 -1.10
N LEU A 46 -12.07 8.21 -1.01
CA LEU A 46 -11.19 8.43 -2.16
C LEU A 46 -10.70 7.12 -2.79
N PHE A 47 -10.31 6.13 -1.99
CA PHE A 47 -9.91 4.83 -2.53
C PHE A 47 -11.09 4.00 -3.06
N GLN A 48 -12.30 4.18 -2.52
CA GLN A 48 -13.52 3.59 -3.09
C GLN A 48 -13.84 4.18 -4.46
N ASP A 49 -13.71 5.50 -4.61
CA ASP A 49 -13.90 6.18 -5.89
C ASP A 49 -12.83 5.75 -6.91
N ALA A 50 -11.57 5.68 -6.48
CA ALA A 50 -10.48 5.15 -7.32
C ALA A 50 -10.73 3.71 -7.80
N ASP A 51 -11.22 2.81 -6.94
CA ASP A 51 -11.50 1.41 -7.31
C ASP A 51 -12.64 1.30 -8.33
N GLN A 52 -13.62 2.20 -8.27
CA GLN A 52 -14.70 2.26 -9.25
C GLN A 52 -14.22 2.75 -10.63
N ILE A 53 -13.23 3.63 -10.65
CA ILE A 53 -12.73 4.26 -11.87
C ILE A 53 -11.69 3.39 -12.56
N ASP A 54 -10.65 2.97 -11.83
CA ASP A 54 -9.59 2.09 -12.32
C ASP A 54 -9.10 1.15 -11.20
N PRO A 55 -9.73 -0.02 -11.05
CA PRO A 55 -9.35 -1.01 -10.03
C PRO A 55 -7.98 -1.64 -10.28
N THR A 56 -7.37 -1.39 -11.45
CA THR A 56 -6.05 -1.89 -11.83
C THR A 56 -4.96 -0.84 -11.71
N TYR A 57 -5.30 0.39 -11.31
CA TYR A 57 -4.33 1.44 -11.09
C TYR A 57 -3.33 1.03 -10.00
N VAL A 58 -2.06 1.24 -10.31
CA VAL A 58 -0.94 0.98 -9.41
C VAL A 58 -0.19 2.28 -9.24
N TYR A 59 -0.13 2.74 -7.99
CA TYR A 59 0.64 3.87 -7.57
C TYR A 59 2.11 3.48 -7.36
N GLY A 60 3.03 4.41 -7.66
CA GLY A 60 4.47 4.25 -7.41
C GLY A 60 5.20 3.42 -8.49
N THR A 61 6.49 3.71 -8.69
CA THR A 61 7.35 2.93 -9.60
C THR A 61 8.14 1.87 -8.84
N GLU A 62 8.73 2.25 -7.71
CA GLU A 62 9.63 1.40 -6.91
C GLU A 62 8.85 0.57 -5.89
N LEU A 63 8.01 1.22 -5.09
CA LEU A 63 7.03 0.57 -4.23
C LEU A 63 5.64 0.67 -4.88
N ARG A 64 5.22 -0.43 -5.49
CA ARG A 64 3.94 -0.51 -6.18
C ARG A 64 2.81 -0.81 -5.21
N GLY A 65 1.91 0.16 -5.02
CA GLY A 65 0.68 0.03 -4.24
C GLY A 65 -0.55 0.07 -5.15
N GLY A 66 -1.25 -1.04 -5.29
CA GLY A 66 -2.52 -1.08 -6.04
C GLY A 66 -3.67 -0.40 -5.27
N VAL A 67 -4.69 0.08 -5.98
CA VAL A 67 -5.88 0.70 -5.36
C VAL A 67 -6.50 -0.18 -4.26
N LEU A 68 -6.64 -1.48 -4.51
CA LEU A 68 -7.17 -2.43 -3.52
C LEU A 68 -6.29 -2.56 -2.27
N SER A 69 -4.97 -2.40 -2.40
CA SER A 69 -4.06 -2.38 -1.25
C SER A 69 -4.40 -1.19 -0.34
N TYR A 70 -4.49 0.00 -0.91
CA TYR A 70 -4.86 1.22 -0.20
C TYR A 70 -6.26 1.14 0.41
N LEU A 71 -7.25 0.67 -0.36
CA LEU A 71 -8.61 0.50 0.12
C LEU A 71 -8.67 -0.47 1.31
N GLY A 72 -8.02 -1.63 1.21
CA GLY A 72 -8.00 -2.64 2.26
C GLY A 72 -7.29 -2.17 3.54
N ARG A 73 -6.16 -1.47 3.40
CA ARG A 73 -5.43 -0.82 4.50
C ARG A 73 -6.33 0.20 5.21
N THR A 74 -7.05 1.01 4.45
CA THR A 74 -7.92 2.05 5.01
C THR A 74 -9.15 1.46 5.69
N GLN A 75 -9.75 0.40 5.11
CA GLN A 75 -10.83 -0.35 5.75
C GLN A 75 -10.38 -0.91 7.12
N TYR A 76 -9.14 -1.40 7.23
CA TYR A 76 -8.57 -1.81 8.51
C TYR A 76 -8.50 -0.63 9.49
N LEU A 77 -7.93 0.51 9.06
CA LEU A 77 -7.76 1.70 9.90
C LEU A 77 -9.10 2.30 10.37
N THR A 78 -10.18 2.10 9.60
CA THR A 78 -11.54 2.49 9.99
C THR A 78 -12.31 1.42 10.77
N GLY A 79 -11.68 0.29 11.12
CA GLY A 79 -12.30 -0.80 11.88
C GLY A 79 -13.21 -1.74 11.08
N ASN A 80 -13.26 -1.60 9.75
CA ASN A 80 -14.07 -2.42 8.85
C ASN A 80 -13.32 -3.73 8.49
N TYR A 81 -13.00 -4.53 9.51
CA TYR A 81 -12.07 -5.66 9.36
C TYR A 81 -12.57 -6.76 8.41
N THR A 82 -13.87 -7.02 8.37
CA THR A 82 -14.44 -8.03 7.45
C THR A 82 -14.24 -7.63 5.99
N GLN A 83 -14.50 -6.37 5.65
CA GLN A 83 -14.25 -5.84 4.30
C GLN A 83 -12.75 -5.78 4.01
N ALA A 84 -11.94 -5.31 4.98
CA ALA A 84 -10.49 -5.23 4.84
C ALA A 84 -9.89 -6.59 4.44
N ARG A 85 -10.33 -7.67 5.09
CA ARG A 85 -9.87 -9.02 4.76
C ARG A 85 -10.13 -9.37 3.29
N GLN A 86 -11.37 -9.22 2.84
CA GLN A 86 -11.77 -9.55 1.47
C GLN A 86 -10.98 -8.72 0.44
N THR A 87 -10.87 -7.42 0.70
CA THR A 87 -10.16 -6.48 -0.18
C THR A 87 -8.67 -6.80 -0.25
N LEU A 88 -8.02 -7.09 0.88
CA LEU A 88 -6.59 -7.40 0.95
C LEU A 88 -6.25 -8.76 0.35
N GLU A 89 -7.11 -9.77 0.55
CA GLU A 89 -6.99 -11.06 -0.14
C GLU A 89 -7.07 -10.88 -1.66
N LYS A 90 -7.99 -10.03 -2.15
CA LYS A 90 -8.09 -9.67 -3.56
C LYS A 90 -6.84 -8.91 -4.05
N ALA A 91 -6.35 -7.93 -3.29
CA ALA A 91 -5.12 -7.20 -3.62
C ALA A 91 -3.92 -8.15 -3.79
N LEU A 92 -3.72 -9.09 -2.87
CA LEU A 92 -2.63 -10.07 -2.92
C LEU A 92 -2.81 -11.12 -4.02
N SER A 93 -4.05 -11.39 -4.44
CA SER A 93 -4.30 -12.26 -5.60
C SER A 93 -3.80 -11.63 -6.91
N GLN A 94 -3.87 -10.30 -7.02
CA GLN A 94 -3.39 -9.53 -8.17
C GLN A 94 -1.88 -9.24 -8.07
N HIS A 95 -1.41 -8.87 -6.88
CA HIS A 95 -0.03 -8.46 -6.61
C HIS A 95 0.53 -9.20 -5.41
N LYS A 96 1.02 -10.43 -5.63
CA LYS A 96 1.58 -11.28 -4.57
C LYS A 96 2.80 -10.66 -3.87
N SER A 97 3.50 -9.73 -4.49
CA SER A 97 4.66 -9.04 -3.92
C SER A 97 4.30 -7.84 -3.03
N ASP A 98 3.02 -7.49 -2.90
CA ASP A 98 2.61 -6.38 -2.02
C ASP A 98 2.71 -6.79 -0.54
N ASN A 99 3.87 -6.52 0.04
CA ASN A 99 4.17 -6.89 1.41
C ASN A 99 3.46 -6.00 2.44
N VAL A 100 3.06 -4.78 2.06
CA VAL A 100 2.26 -3.90 2.93
C VAL A 100 0.83 -4.40 3.00
N ALA A 101 0.21 -4.78 1.87
CA ALA A 101 -1.10 -5.45 1.87
C ALA A 101 -1.06 -6.73 2.70
N ARG A 102 0.02 -7.52 2.60
CA ARG A 102 0.20 -8.74 3.39
C ARG A 102 0.30 -8.46 4.89
N LEU A 103 1.04 -7.43 5.28
CA LEU A 103 1.12 -6.98 6.67
C LEU A 103 -0.28 -6.64 7.21
N TYR A 104 -1.02 -5.79 6.50
CA TYR A 104 -2.38 -5.40 6.90
C TYR A 104 -3.38 -6.57 6.87
N LEU A 105 -3.20 -7.56 5.99
CA LEU A 105 -4.02 -8.78 6.03
C LEU A 105 -3.77 -9.54 7.33
N GLY A 106 -2.52 -9.64 7.77
CA GLY A 106 -2.18 -10.25 9.04
C GLY A 106 -2.75 -9.51 10.25
N LEU A 107 -2.65 -8.18 10.26
CA LEU A 107 -3.26 -7.35 11.29
C LEU A 107 -4.80 -7.51 11.31
N THR A 108 -5.42 -7.56 10.14
CA THR A 108 -6.87 -7.77 9.98
C THR A 108 -7.30 -9.13 10.50
N LEU A 109 -6.60 -10.21 10.13
CA LEU A 109 -6.89 -11.56 10.58
C LEU A 109 -6.78 -11.69 12.10
N TYR A 110 -5.77 -11.04 12.70
CA TYR A 110 -5.65 -10.95 14.15
C TYR A 110 -6.85 -10.25 14.80
N ARG A 111 -7.28 -9.09 14.26
CA ARG A 111 -8.48 -8.38 14.75
C ARG A 111 -9.77 -9.19 14.61
N LEU A 112 -9.84 -10.08 13.63
CA LEU A 112 -10.95 -11.01 13.42
C LEU A 112 -10.84 -12.29 14.27
N GLY A 113 -9.80 -12.43 15.10
CA GLY A 113 -9.60 -13.55 16.02
C GLY A 113 -8.81 -14.73 15.44
N ASP A 114 -8.38 -14.68 14.17
CA ASP A 114 -7.48 -15.69 13.60
C ASP A 114 -6.02 -15.32 13.89
N GLN A 115 -5.62 -15.55 15.13
CA GLN A 115 -4.29 -15.21 15.63
C GLN A 115 -3.17 -15.94 14.88
N LYS A 116 -3.40 -17.20 14.48
CA LYS A 116 -2.39 -18.02 13.79
C LYS A 116 -2.13 -17.50 12.37
N ALA A 117 -3.20 -17.27 11.60
CA ALA A 117 -3.06 -16.71 10.27
C ALA A 117 -2.59 -15.24 10.33
N GLY A 118 -3.02 -14.49 11.35
CA GLY A 118 -2.56 -13.15 11.64
C GLY A 118 -1.05 -13.08 11.82
N LEU A 119 -0.50 -13.87 12.75
CA LEU A 119 0.94 -13.94 13.00
C LEU A 119 1.74 -14.27 11.73
N THR A 120 1.28 -15.28 11.00
CA THR A 120 1.94 -15.77 9.79
C THR A 120 2.04 -14.66 8.74
N ASN A 121 0.97 -13.89 8.53
CA ASN A 121 0.95 -12.82 7.55
C ASN A 121 1.69 -11.56 8.02
N ILE A 122 1.63 -11.21 9.30
CA ILE A 122 2.44 -10.12 9.88
C ILE A 122 3.92 -10.41 9.66
N GLN A 123 4.38 -11.61 10.06
CA GLN A 123 5.77 -12.02 9.91
C GLN A 123 6.23 -11.99 8.44
N ARG A 124 5.42 -12.54 7.53
CA ARG A 124 5.75 -12.54 6.09
C ARG A 124 5.72 -11.15 5.47
N GLY A 125 4.80 -10.27 5.90
CA GLY A 125 4.74 -8.89 5.45
C GLY A 125 6.00 -8.12 5.89
N MET A 126 6.35 -8.21 7.17
CA MET A 126 7.57 -7.61 7.72
C MET A 126 8.84 -8.12 7.03
N GLN A 127 8.98 -9.44 6.87
CA GLN A 127 10.12 -10.03 6.17
C GLN A 127 10.21 -9.52 4.73
N GLY A 128 9.11 -9.54 3.98
CA GLY A 128 9.11 -9.10 2.59
C GLY A 128 9.43 -7.60 2.44
N ILE A 129 9.01 -6.75 3.38
CA ILE A 129 9.40 -5.33 3.40
C ILE A 129 10.91 -5.22 3.67
N SER A 130 11.46 -5.96 4.64
CA SER A 130 12.89 -5.98 4.93
C SER A 130 13.72 -6.45 3.72
N ASP A 131 13.31 -7.54 3.08
CA ASP A 131 13.98 -8.11 1.91
C ASP A 131 13.99 -7.12 0.74
N TRP A 132 12.87 -6.43 0.53
CA TRP A 132 12.77 -5.40 -0.50
C TRP A 132 13.68 -4.20 -0.21
N LEU A 133 13.70 -3.69 1.04
CA LEU A 133 14.60 -2.61 1.45
C LEU A 133 16.06 -3.00 1.29
N GLU A 134 16.43 -4.24 1.64
CA GLU A 134 17.78 -4.77 1.44
C GLU A 134 18.13 -4.85 -0.05
N TYR A 135 17.19 -5.36 -0.86
CA TYR A 135 17.35 -5.47 -2.31
C TYR A 135 17.62 -4.11 -2.95
N ILE A 136 16.84 -3.07 -2.65
CA ILE A 136 17.04 -1.75 -3.25
C ILE A 136 18.31 -1.07 -2.72
N ASN A 137 18.62 -1.22 -1.43
CA ASN A 137 19.84 -0.66 -0.84
C ASN A 137 21.12 -1.32 -1.37
N THR A 138 21.03 -2.54 -1.88
CA THR A 138 22.16 -3.27 -2.45
C THR A 138 22.28 -3.03 -3.95
N ASN A 139 21.21 -3.25 -4.70
CA ASN A 139 21.24 -3.28 -6.15
C ASN A 139 21.03 -1.90 -6.78
N PHE A 140 20.30 -1.02 -6.11
CA PHE A 140 20.00 0.34 -6.58
C PHE A 140 20.61 1.41 -5.67
N ARG A 141 21.67 1.04 -4.94
CA ARG A 141 22.34 1.89 -3.94
C ARG A 141 22.68 3.28 -4.46
N PHE A 142 23.23 3.37 -5.67
CA PHE A 142 23.70 4.63 -6.25
C PHE A 142 22.61 5.40 -7.00
N GLU A 143 21.42 4.82 -7.17
CA GLU A 143 20.31 5.42 -7.92
C GLU A 143 19.26 5.99 -6.96
N PHE A 144 18.56 5.12 -6.25
CA PHE A 144 17.49 5.51 -5.32
C PHE A 144 17.50 4.74 -4.01
N GLY A 145 18.13 3.57 -3.94
CA GLY A 145 18.14 2.73 -2.74
C GLY A 145 18.66 3.48 -1.51
N LYS A 146 19.75 4.26 -1.67
CA LYS A 146 20.34 5.07 -0.59
C LYS A 146 19.41 6.13 0.00
N ASP A 147 18.34 6.50 -0.72
CA ASP A 147 17.41 7.55 -0.32
C ASP A 147 16.19 6.97 0.45
N TRP A 148 16.11 5.64 0.59
CA TRP A 148 15.07 4.94 1.36
C TRP A 148 15.56 4.48 2.74
N ASP A 149 14.76 4.73 3.78
CA ASP A 149 15.06 4.30 5.17
C ASP A 149 16.49 4.69 5.59
N THR A 150 16.86 5.95 5.31
CA THR A 150 18.22 6.47 5.52
C THR A 150 18.65 6.43 6.99
N SER A 151 17.68 6.60 7.90
CA SER A 151 17.87 6.47 9.35
C SER A 151 18.00 5.01 9.82
N GLY A 152 17.57 4.04 9.00
CA GLY A 152 17.47 2.63 9.37
C GLY A 152 16.34 2.31 10.35
N THR A 153 15.43 3.26 10.59
CA THR A 153 14.33 3.11 11.56
C THR A 153 13.38 1.98 11.16
N ILE A 154 13.05 1.87 9.87
CA ILE A 154 12.13 0.84 9.38
C ILE A 154 12.75 -0.55 9.53
N ARG A 155 13.96 -0.76 9.00
CA ARG A 155 14.65 -2.05 9.12
C ARG A 155 14.96 -2.42 10.58
N GLY A 156 15.30 -1.44 11.41
CA GLY A 156 15.53 -1.65 12.84
C GLY A 156 14.28 -2.10 13.60
N SER A 157 13.13 -1.50 13.28
CA SER A 157 11.84 -1.87 13.88
C SER A 157 11.43 -3.28 13.46
N ILE A 158 11.48 -3.58 12.15
CA ILE A 158 11.19 -4.94 11.64
C ILE A 158 12.08 -5.99 12.30
N LYS A 159 13.39 -5.74 12.42
CA LYS A 159 14.31 -6.68 13.06
C LYS A 159 13.91 -6.99 14.50
N SER A 160 13.49 -5.97 15.26
CA SER A 160 13.04 -6.12 16.64
C SER A 160 11.75 -6.95 16.72
N ASP A 161 10.78 -6.66 15.86
CA ASP A 161 9.51 -7.39 15.81
C ASP A 161 9.70 -8.86 15.42
N LEU A 162 10.52 -9.13 14.41
CA LEU A 162 10.82 -10.50 13.99
C LEU A 162 11.58 -11.29 15.07
N ALA A 163 12.45 -10.63 15.84
CA ALA A 163 13.09 -11.26 17.00
C ALA A 163 12.09 -11.60 18.10
N MET A 164 11.14 -10.69 18.39
CA MET A 164 10.04 -10.93 19.34
C MET A 164 9.13 -12.09 18.87
N ILE A 165 8.77 -12.14 17.59
CA ILE A 165 7.98 -13.23 17.03
C ILE A 165 8.73 -14.56 17.18
N SER A 166 10.03 -14.58 16.88
CA SER A 166 10.87 -15.79 16.94
C SER A 166 11.04 -16.33 18.36
N SER A 167 10.99 -15.48 19.39
CA SER A 167 11.06 -15.91 20.79
C SER A 167 9.75 -16.52 21.31
N SER A 168 8.67 -16.45 20.52
CA SER A 168 7.30 -16.84 20.90
C SER A 168 6.71 -16.05 22.08
N GLN A 169 7.41 -15.04 22.61
CA GLN A 169 6.94 -14.14 23.68
C GLN A 169 6.35 -12.87 23.06
N ILE A 170 5.21 -13.02 22.39
CA ILE A 170 4.62 -11.96 21.58
C ILE A 170 3.84 -10.96 22.45
N ASN A 171 4.31 -9.72 22.51
CA ASN A 171 3.54 -8.58 22.98
C ASN A 171 2.56 -8.14 21.88
N TRP A 172 1.34 -8.69 21.88
CA TRP A 172 0.36 -8.45 20.81
C TRP A 172 -0.05 -6.98 20.61
N PRO A 173 -0.38 -6.21 21.67
CA PRO A 173 -0.63 -4.78 21.51
C PRO A 173 0.54 -4.04 20.88
N GLY A 174 1.78 -4.37 21.28
CA GLY A 174 3.00 -3.81 20.70
C GLY A 174 3.14 -4.18 19.23
N LEU A 175 3.13 -5.48 18.91
CA LEU A 175 3.29 -5.98 17.54
C LEU A 175 2.29 -5.36 16.56
N VAL A 176 1.04 -5.17 17.00
CA VAL A 176 0.05 -4.53 16.14
C VAL A 176 0.33 -3.03 15.96
N ALA A 177 0.62 -2.30 17.03
CA ALA A 177 0.97 -0.89 16.93
C ALA A 177 2.22 -0.68 16.05
N ASP A 178 3.19 -1.60 16.14
CA ASP A 178 4.42 -1.58 15.35
C ASP A 178 4.13 -1.92 13.88
N GLY A 179 3.23 -2.88 13.60
CA GLY A 179 2.75 -3.17 12.24
C GLY A 179 1.98 -2.00 11.60
N GLU A 180 1.12 -1.33 12.35
CA GLU A 180 0.41 -0.11 11.89
C GLU A 180 1.42 1.02 11.58
N ARG A 181 2.37 1.24 12.50
CA ARG A 181 3.44 2.25 12.32
C ARG A 181 4.33 1.93 11.14
N LEU A 182 4.69 0.66 10.95
CA LEU A 182 5.47 0.21 9.79
C LEU A 182 4.74 0.51 8.48
N GLY A 183 3.45 0.18 8.42
CA GLY A 183 2.62 0.44 7.26
C GLY A 183 2.49 1.92 6.90
N MET A 184 2.42 2.81 7.91
CA MET A 184 2.41 4.27 7.71
C MET A 184 3.80 4.83 7.42
N GLY A 185 4.86 4.29 8.05
CA GLY A 185 6.24 4.69 7.82
C GLY A 185 6.67 4.44 6.38
N ILE A 186 6.30 3.30 5.80
CA ILE A 186 6.55 3.02 4.38
C ILE A 186 5.84 4.04 3.47
N GLU A 187 4.62 4.44 3.81
CA GLU A 187 3.88 5.45 3.06
C GLU A 187 4.57 6.82 3.10
N GLN A 188 5.08 7.19 4.28
CA GLN A 188 5.79 8.43 4.52
C GLN A 188 7.14 8.49 3.79
N GLU A 189 7.88 7.37 3.76
CA GLU A 189 9.15 7.27 3.02
C GLU A 189 8.93 7.38 1.51
N GLU A 190 7.90 6.74 0.95
CA GLU A 190 7.55 6.89 -0.47
C GLU A 190 7.22 8.35 -0.81
N GLU A 191 6.47 9.03 0.06
CA GLU A 191 6.16 10.45 -0.12
C GLU A 191 7.42 11.32 -0.09
N TYR A 192 8.26 11.13 0.93
CA TYR A 192 9.53 11.85 1.07
C TYR A 192 10.43 11.66 -0.15
N PHE A 193 10.57 10.41 -0.61
CA PHE A 193 11.38 10.07 -1.77
C PHE A 193 10.89 10.76 -3.05
N ARG A 194 9.57 10.81 -3.28
CA ARG A 194 8.98 11.51 -4.43
C ARG A 194 9.20 13.01 -4.35
N ASP A 195 8.98 13.60 -3.19
CA ASP A 195 9.19 15.02 -2.94
C ASP A 195 10.64 15.43 -3.21
N GLU A 196 11.60 14.66 -2.71
CA GLU A 196 13.02 14.90 -2.99
C GLU A 196 13.34 14.80 -4.48
N ARG A 197 12.84 13.76 -5.18
CA ARG A 197 13.05 13.61 -6.62
C ARG A 197 12.45 14.76 -7.41
N SER A 198 11.30 15.29 -7.01
CA SER A 198 10.66 16.42 -7.70
C SER A 198 11.44 17.73 -7.60
N ARG A 199 12.31 17.86 -6.58
CA ARG A 199 13.12 19.06 -6.32
C ARG A 199 14.51 19.03 -6.96
N ARG A 200 14.97 17.87 -7.48
CA ARG A 200 16.27 17.69 -8.15
C ARG A 200 16.14 17.88 -9.65
#